data_AF-A0A6M0S2C6-F1
#
_entry.id   AF-A0A6M0S2C6-F1
#
_cell.length_a   1.000
_cell.length_b   1.000
_cell.length_c   1.000
_cell.angle_alpha   90.00
_cell.angle_beta   90.00
_cell.angle_gamma   90.00
#
_symmetry.space_group_name_H-M   'P 1'
#
loop_
_entity.id
_entity.type
_entity.pdbx_description
1 polymer ?
#
loop_
_entity_poly.entity_id
_entity_poly.type
_entity_poly.pdbx_seq_one_letter_code
_entity_poly.pdbx_strand_id
1 'polypeptide(L)'
;MAAYEKICYLLAILSKSCNLFKAMATNNLKRVLANEELTQGKVAQASGVSTSSLSKYYNQRRTPSPTTMGKIVNGINRLVGASRYKITDIFPSFDEG
;
A
#
# COMPACT_ATOMS: atom_id res chain seq x y z
N MET A 1 -20.65 -17.42 25.81
CA MET A 1 -20.07 -17.44 24.44
C MET A 1 -20.09 -16.05 23.77
N ALA A 2 -21.09 -15.18 23.94
CA ALA A 2 -21.09 -13.86 23.26
C ALA A 2 -19.98 -12.85 23.67
N ALA A 3 -19.29 -13.04 24.81
CA ALA A 3 -18.25 -12.12 25.27
C ALA A 3 -16.92 -12.28 24.52
N TYR A 4 -16.56 -13.49 24.09
CA TYR A 4 -15.30 -13.72 23.38
C TYR A 4 -15.33 -13.09 21.98
N GLU A 5 -16.47 -13.11 21.29
CA GLU A 5 -16.60 -12.54 19.94
C GLU A 5 -16.43 -11.02 19.94
N LYS A 6 -16.99 -10.34 20.95
CA LYS A 6 -16.84 -8.89 21.10
C LYS A 6 -15.40 -8.48 21.39
N ILE A 7 -14.67 -9.28 22.19
CA ILE A 7 -13.25 -9.03 22.49
C ILE A 7 -12.40 -9.22 21.23
N CYS A 8 -12.64 -10.27 20.44
CA CYS A 8 -11.93 -10.50 19.18
C CYS A 8 -12.19 -9.37 18.17
N TYR A 9 -13.41 -8.87 18.07
CA TYR A 9 -13.75 -7.76 17.17
C TYR A 9 -13.06 -6.45 17.59
N LEU A 10 -13.02 -6.15 18.89
CA LEU A 10 -12.33 -4.98 19.41
C LEU A 10 -10.81 -5.05 19.20
N LEU A 11 -10.21 -6.23 19.39
CA LEU A 11 -8.79 -6.47 19.11
C LEU A 11 -8.45 -6.32 17.62
N ALA A 12 -9.34 -6.75 16.71
CA ALA A 12 -9.17 -6.54 15.27
C ALA A 12 -9.25 -5.04 14.88
N ILE A 13 -10.10 -4.26 15.55
CA ILE A 13 -10.19 -2.81 15.35
C ILE A 13 -8.94 -2.11 15.91
N LEU A 14 -8.52 -2.45 17.12
CA LEU A 14 -7.32 -1.87 17.76
C LEU A 14 -6.02 -2.22 17.00
N SER A 15 -5.92 -3.44 16.45
CA SER A 15 -4.81 -3.84 15.58
C SER A 15 -4.75 -3.03 14.28
N LYS A 16 -5.90 -2.60 13.73
CA LYS A 16 -5.95 -1.73 12.55
C LYS A 16 -5.53 -0.29 12.90
N SER A 17 -5.87 0.19 14.09
CA SER A 17 -5.56 1.56 14.53
C SER A 17 -4.11 1.75 15.01
N CYS A 18 -3.46 0.75 15.61
CA CYS A 18 -2.07 0.87 16.10
C CYS A 18 -1.00 0.96 14.98
N ASN A 19 -1.32 0.57 13.75
CA ASN A 19 -0.42 0.71 12.60
C ASN A 19 -0.42 2.11 11.96
N LEU A 20 -1.14 3.07 12.54
CA LEU A 20 -1.37 4.38 11.92
C LEU A 20 -0.29 5.44 12.23
N PHE A 21 0.61 5.22 13.19
CA PHE A 21 1.54 6.27 13.66
C PHE A 21 3.04 6.00 13.51
N LYS A 22 3.48 4.85 12.98
CA LYS A 22 4.91 4.52 12.93
C LYS A 22 5.53 4.90 11.58
N ALA A 23 6.15 6.09 11.58
CA ALA A 23 6.99 6.70 10.56
C ALA A 23 6.24 7.36 9.40
N MET A 24 6.51 8.66 9.20
CA MET A 24 6.20 9.44 8.02
C MET A 24 7.02 8.89 6.85
N ALA A 25 6.59 7.73 6.36
CA ALA A 25 7.16 7.07 5.21
C ALA A 25 6.95 7.97 3.99
N THR A 26 7.98 8.16 3.17
CA THR A 26 7.89 8.95 1.93
C THR A 26 6.83 8.38 0.98
N ASN A 27 6.45 7.11 1.19
CA ASN A 27 5.27 6.48 0.59
C ASN A 27 4.70 5.37 1.49
N ASN A 28 3.42 5.08 1.34
CA ASN A 28 2.68 4.04 2.06
C ASN A 28 2.75 2.66 1.37
N LEU A 29 3.59 2.49 0.34
CA LEU A 29 3.59 1.29 -0.51
C LEU A 29 3.81 0.00 0.29
N LYS A 30 4.74 0.02 1.25
CA LYS A 30 5.03 -1.12 2.12
C LYS A 30 3.82 -1.54 2.96
N ARG A 31 3.06 -0.57 3.47
CA ARG A 31 1.87 -0.81 4.28
C ARG A 31 0.73 -1.37 3.42
N VAL A 32 0.51 -0.81 2.24
CA VAL A 32 -0.54 -1.28 1.33
C VAL A 32 -0.28 -2.72 0.86
N LEU A 33 0.96 -3.04 0.48
CA LEU A 33 1.31 -4.41 0.09
C LEU A 33 1.15 -5.41 1.24
N ALA A 34 1.47 -5.02 2.47
CA ALA A 34 1.28 -5.89 3.64
C ALA A 34 -0.21 -6.10 3.95
N ASN A 35 -1.04 -5.05 3.87
CA ASN A 35 -2.47 -5.13 4.15
C ASN A 35 -3.24 -5.99 3.13
N GLU A 36 -2.84 -5.94 1.87
CA GLU A 36 -3.47 -6.68 0.77
C GLU A 36 -2.78 -8.02 0.48
N GLU A 37 -1.80 -8.43 1.31
CA GLU A 37 -1.02 -9.66 1.16
C GLU A 37 -0.36 -9.80 -0.22
N LEU A 38 0.05 -8.66 -0.81
CA LEU A 38 0.65 -8.59 -2.13
C LEU A 38 2.18 -8.62 -2.06
N THR A 39 2.78 -9.40 -2.96
CA THR A 39 4.23 -9.43 -3.11
C THR A 39 4.70 -8.35 -4.10
N GLN A 40 5.93 -7.86 -3.92
CA GLN A 40 6.55 -6.93 -4.87
C GLN A 40 6.58 -7.49 -6.29
N GLY A 41 6.82 -8.80 -6.45
CA GLY A 41 6.83 -9.46 -7.75
C GLY A 41 5.48 -9.36 -8.48
N LYS A 42 4.38 -9.65 -7.77
CA LYS A 42 3.03 -9.55 -8.35
C LYS A 42 2.69 -8.12 -8.75
N VAL A 43 3.00 -7.15 -7.89
CA VAL A 43 2.76 -5.73 -8.17
C VAL A 43 3.61 -5.23 -9.35
N ALA A 44 4.88 -5.65 -9.43
CA ALA A 44 5.77 -5.31 -10.53
C ALA A 44 5.22 -5.81 -11.87
N GLN A 45 4.77 -7.08 -11.91
CA GLN A 45 4.16 -7.67 -13.10
C GLN A 45 2.87 -6.93 -13.50
N ALA A 46 1.98 -6.67 -12.54
CA ALA A 46 0.68 -6.03 -12.80
C ALA A 46 0.81 -4.54 -13.21
N SER A 47 1.83 -3.85 -12.70
CA SER A 47 2.10 -2.43 -12.99
C SER A 47 3.00 -2.20 -14.22
N GLY A 48 3.67 -3.24 -14.71
CA GLY A 48 4.67 -3.13 -15.78
C GLY A 48 5.94 -2.38 -15.35
N VAL A 49 6.20 -2.29 -14.04
CA VAL A 49 7.42 -1.69 -13.47
C VAL A 49 8.39 -2.81 -13.13
N SER A 50 9.70 -2.63 -13.39
CA SER A 50 10.68 -3.66 -13.04
C SER A 50 10.69 -3.92 -11.53
N THR A 51 10.88 -5.18 -11.14
CA THR A 51 11.00 -5.59 -9.72
C THR A 51 12.11 -4.83 -9.00
N SER A 52 13.22 -4.55 -9.70
CA SER A 52 14.33 -3.75 -9.19
C SER A 52 13.95 -2.29 -8.90
N SER A 53 13.16 -1.66 -9.77
CA SER A 53 12.66 -0.29 -9.58
C SER A 53 11.64 -0.25 -8.46
N LEU A 54 10.70 -1.21 -8.46
CA LEU A 54 9.70 -1.32 -7.41
C LEU A 54 10.34 -1.53 -6.03
N SER A 55 11.40 -2.35 -5.94
CA SER A 55 12.15 -2.55 -4.70
C SER A 55 12.80 -1.25 -4.19
N LYS A 56 13.33 -0.40 -5.10
CA LYS A 56 13.84 0.93 -4.72
C LYS A 56 12.74 1.82 -4.15
N TYR A 57 11.55 1.81 -4.75
CA TYR A 57 10.40 2.59 -4.28
C TYR A 57 9.85 2.06 -2.95
N TYR A 58 9.72 0.73 -2.82
CA TYR A 58 9.28 0.03 -1.62
C TYR A 58 10.18 0.31 -0.42
N ASN A 59 11.50 0.35 -0.65
CA ASN A 59 12.49 0.69 0.37
C ASN A 59 12.74 2.20 0.49
N GLN A 60 11.94 3.05 -0.15
CA GLN A 60 12.04 4.52 -0.12
C GLN A 60 13.42 5.05 -0.54
N ARG A 61 14.18 4.27 -1.32
CA ARG A 61 15.51 4.67 -1.83
C ARG A 61 15.42 5.61 -3.03
N ARG A 62 14.24 5.72 -3.64
CA ARG A 62 13.97 6.60 -4.79
C ARG A 62 12.50 7.00 -4.78
N THR A 63 12.22 8.21 -5.26
CA THR A 63 10.86 8.67 -5.55
C THR A 63 10.48 8.30 -7.00
N PRO A 64 9.37 7.57 -7.23
CA PRO A 64 8.88 7.31 -8.58
C PRO A 64 8.39 8.60 -9.26
N SER A 65 8.41 8.65 -10.60
CA SER A 65 7.75 9.74 -11.33
C SER A 65 6.21 9.64 -11.22
N PRO A 66 5.45 10.73 -11.44
CA PRO A 66 3.98 10.69 -11.43
C PRO A 66 3.38 9.59 -12.32
N THR A 67 3.90 9.42 -13.54
CA THR A 67 3.51 8.33 -14.45
C THR A 67 3.77 6.94 -13.84
N THR A 68 4.89 6.78 -13.14
CA THR A 68 5.24 5.52 -12.47
C THR A 68 4.36 5.27 -11.25
N MET A 69 4.04 6.31 -10.48
CA MET A 69 3.09 6.23 -9.36
C MET A 69 1.72 5.72 -9.84
N GLY A 70 1.19 6.31 -10.92
CA GLY A 70 -0.07 5.87 -11.53
C GLY A 70 -0.03 4.42 -11.99
N LYS A 71 1.06 3.96 -12.62
CA LYS A 71 1.24 2.55 -13.00
C LYS A 71 1.21 1.61 -11.80
N ILE A 72 1.89 1.97 -10.71
CA ILE A 72 1.93 1.15 -9.49
C ILE A 72 0.54 1.05 -8.86
N VAL A 73 -0.17 2.18 -8.72
CA VAL A 73 -1.53 2.23 -8.16
C VAL A 73 -2.49 1.41 -9.01
N ASN A 74 -2.45 1.55 -10.33
CA ASN A 74 -3.25 0.75 -11.24
C ASN A 74 -2.93 -0.74 -11.14
N GLY A 75 -1.65 -1.12 -11.02
CA GLY A 75 -1.24 -2.50 -10.81
C GLY A 75 -1.81 -3.09 -9.51
N ILE A 76 -1.81 -2.31 -8.42
CA ILE A 76 -2.40 -2.71 -7.14
C ILE A 76 -3.91 -2.85 -7.26
N ASN A 77 -4.61 -1.85 -7.79
CA ASN A 77 -6.06 -1.89 -7.96
C ASN A 77 -6.53 -3.07 -8.82
N ARG A 78 -5.76 -3.43 -9.86
CA ARG A 78 -6.02 -4.63 -10.67
C ARG A 78 -5.91 -5.93 -9.86
N LEU A 79 -4.92 -6.03 -8.97
CA LEU A 79 -4.71 -7.21 -8.14
C LEU A 79 -5.76 -7.33 -7.03
N VAL A 80 -6.22 -6.19 -6.50
CA VAL A 80 -7.28 -6.13 -5.48
C VAL A 80 -8.67 -6.32 -6.10
N GLY A 81 -8.81 -6.18 -7.43
CA GLY A 81 -10.08 -6.33 -8.14
C GLY A 81 -11.02 -5.14 -7.96
N ALA A 82 -10.54 -4.00 -7.44
CA ALA A 82 -11.32 -2.79 -7.24
C ALA A 82 -10.43 -1.54 -7.33
N SER A 83 -10.99 -0.43 -7.83
CA SER A 83 -10.33 0.89 -7.85
C SER A 83 -10.35 1.53 -6.45
N ARG A 84 -9.73 0.86 -5.48
CA ARG A 84 -9.78 1.24 -4.06
C ARG A 84 -8.76 2.30 -3.68
N TYR A 85 -7.60 2.29 -4.33
CA TYR A 85 -6.49 3.19 -4.00
C TYR A 85 -6.33 4.30 -5.03
N LYS A 86 -6.08 5.51 -4.54
CA LYS A 86 -5.60 6.67 -5.31
C LYS A 86 -4.09 6.81 -5.20
N ILE A 87 -3.51 7.68 -6.03
CA ILE A 87 -2.08 7.99 -5.96
C ILE A 87 -1.72 8.52 -4.57
N THR A 88 -2.50 9.45 -4.01
CA THR A 88 -2.26 10.06 -2.69
C THR A 88 -2.35 9.09 -1.52
N ASP A 89 -3.14 8.01 -1.64
CA ASP A 89 -3.21 6.96 -0.60
C ASP A 89 -1.88 6.21 -0.46
N ILE A 90 -1.17 6.05 -1.58
CA ILE A 90 0.10 5.32 -1.66
C ILE A 90 1.30 6.28 -1.60
N PHE A 91 1.17 7.46 -2.19
CA PHE A 91 2.20 8.48 -2.35
C PHE A 91 1.64 9.84 -1.88
N PRO A 92 1.56 10.08 -0.56
CA PRO A 92 0.91 11.28 -0.01
C PRO A 92 1.65 12.59 -0.29
N SER A 93 2.92 12.52 -0.71
CA SER A 93 3.70 13.68 -1.13
C SER A 93 3.45 14.09 -2.59
N PHE A 94 2.53 13.45 -3.28
CA PHE A 94 2.13 13.81 -4.63
C PHE A 94 1.12 14.96 -4.55
N ASP A 95 1.55 16.15 -4.97
CA ASP A 95 0.71 17.34 -5.12
C ASP A 95 0.15 17.33 -6.55
N GLU A 96 -1.18 17.21 -6.69
CA GLU A 96 -1.89 17.34 -7.96
C GLU A 96 -1.96 18.83 -8.33
N GLY A 97 -0.82 19.37 -8.76
CA GLY A 97 -0.71 20.74 -9.27
C GLY A 97 -1.43 20.93 -10.60
#